data_AF-A0A2P8FEZ0-F1
#
_entry.id   AF-A0A2P8FEZ0-F1
#
_cell.length_a   1.000
_cell.length_b   1.000
_cell.length_c   1.000
_cell.angle_alpha   90.00
_cell.angle_beta   90.00
_cell.angle_gamma   90.00
#
_symmetry.space_group_name_H-M   'P 1'
#
loop_
_entity.id
_entity.type
_entity.pdbx_description
1 polymer ?
#
loop_
_entity_poly.entity_id
_entity_poly.type
_entity_poly.pdbx_seq_one_letter_code
_entity_poly.pdbx_strand_id
1 'polypeptide(L)'
;MRQVLVISTMFLLASCNAPKPTHTPTAATESPAALKVPSNLMYADIDPFVQVEDLTKNELILLFSKMHHADQQYRDSLYNGRKENEAFFSKKMQANDEANLKILDNIIQKHGWPYKSVLGEEAAQTAWLVIWHHRGKRSVLCRHFDVMEKAVDEGEMSVSAFQQIKDEVEKLSPDQIEY
;
A
#
# COMPACT_ATOMS: atom_id res chain seq x y z
N MET A 1 7.34 -37.81 -40.91
CA MET A 1 7.20 -36.40 -40.49
C MET A 1 6.72 -36.39 -39.06
N ARG A 2 7.54 -35.94 -38.10
CA ARG A 2 7.14 -35.82 -36.68
C ARG A 2 6.51 -34.45 -36.47
N GLN A 3 5.23 -34.41 -36.12
CA GLN A 3 4.57 -33.19 -35.66
C GLN A 3 5.14 -32.82 -34.29
N VAL A 4 5.66 -31.60 -34.17
CA VAL A 4 6.03 -30.99 -32.90
C VAL A 4 4.76 -30.38 -32.33
N LEU A 5 4.27 -30.96 -31.22
CA LEU A 5 3.14 -30.44 -30.47
C LEU A 5 3.63 -29.23 -29.67
N VAL A 6 3.28 -28.01 -30.08
CA VAL A 6 3.53 -26.80 -29.31
C VAL A 6 2.48 -26.74 -28.20
N ILE A 7 2.85 -27.17 -27.00
CA ILE A 7 2.03 -27.00 -25.81
C ILE A 7 2.15 -25.54 -25.39
N SER A 8 1.19 -24.73 -25.81
CA SER A 8 0.99 -23.38 -25.29
C SER A 8 0.40 -23.50 -23.88
N THR A 9 1.26 -23.51 -22.87
CA THR A 9 0.83 -23.33 -21.48
C THR A 9 0.40 -21.88 -21.30
N MET A 10 -0.88 -21.60 -21.50
CA MET A 10 -1.52 -20.42 -20.94
C MET A 10 -1.43 -20.53 -19.41
N PHE A 11 -0.45 -19.85 -18.82
CA PHE A 11 -0.48 -19.52 -17.40
C PHE A 11 -1.64 -18.55 -17.20
N LEU A 12 -2.76 -19.07 -16.70
CA LEU A 12 -3.85 -18.27 -16.16
C LEU A 12 -3.31 -17.58 -14.89
N LEU A 13 -2.69 -16.41 -15.08
CA LEU A 13 -2.49 -15.47 -13.98
C LEU A 13 -3.88 -15.17 -13.42
N ALA A 14 -4.18 -15.67 -12.22
CA ALA A 14 -5.35 -15.26 -11.47
C ALA A 14 -5.25 -13.75 -11.30
N SER A 15 -5.92 -13.03 -12.19
CA SER A 15 -5.78 -11.59 -12.34
C SER A 15 -6.30 -10.94 -11.06
N CYS A 16 -5.81 -9.75 -10.68
CA CYS A 16 -6.34 -8.97 -9.55
C CYS A 16 -7.82 -8.55 -9.72
N ASN A 17 -8.56 -9.14 -10.67
CA ASN A 17 -9.99 -9.02 -10.89
C ASN A 17 -10.78 -9.66 -9.74
N ALA A 18 -10.76 -9.02 -8.58
CA ALA A 18 -11.81 -9.14 -7.59
C ALA A 18 -12.91 -8.11 -7.91
N PRO A 19 -14.21 -8.43 -7.70
CA PRO A 19 -15.29 -7.49 -7.95
C PRO A 19 -15.11 -6.22 -7.11
N LYS A 20 -15.25 -5.07 -7.76
CA LYS A 20 -15.30 -3.74 -7.13
C LYS A 20 -16.34 -3.79 -6.01
N PRO A 21 -16.02 -3.41 -4.76
CA PRO A 21 -17.01 -3.43 -3.68
C PRO A 21 -18.14 -2.47 -4.04
N THR A 22 -19.30 -3.04 -4.37
CA THR A 22 -20.54 -2.29 -4.45
C THR A 22 -20.90 -1.88 -3.04
N HIS A 23 -20.71 -0.60 -2.70
CA HIS A 23 -21.20 -0.04 -1.46
C HIS A 23 -22.73 -0.10 -1.44
N THR A 24 -23.28 -1.18 -0.93
CA THR A 24 -24.66 -1.22 -0.43
C THR A 24 -24.59 -0.89 1.06
N PRO A 25 -25.14 0.23 1.52
CA PRO A 25 -25.16 0.54 2.94
C PRO A 25 -26.11 -0.43 3.64
N THR A 26 -25.57 -1.47 4.26
CA THR A 26 -26.33 -2.31 5.18
C THR A 26 -26.07 -1.76 6.58
N ALA A 27 -27.12 -1.21 7.19
CA ALA A 27 -27.09 -0.76 8.58
C ALA A 27 -26.93 -2.00 9.48
N ALA A 28 -25.71 -2.26 9.94
CA ALA A 28 -25.44 -3.18 11.03
C ALA A 28 -25.48 -2.39 12.33
N THR A 29 -26.47 -2.70 13.17
CA THR A 29 -26.54 -2.28 14.57
C THR A 29 -25.35 -2.86 15.34
N GLU A 30 -24.41 -2.01 15.76
CA GLU A 30 -23.28 -2.42 16.61
C GLU A 30 -23.73 -2.67 18.05
N SER A 31 -23.25 -3.79 18.61
CA SER A 31 -23.41 -4.16 20.03
C SER A 31 -22.32 -3.50 20.88
N PRO A 32 -22.63 -2.91 22.06
CA PRO A 32 -21.68 -2.12 22.84
C PRO A 32 -20.91 -3.00 23.83
N ALA A 33 -19.95 -3.81 23.37
CA ALA A 33 -19.02 -4.49 24.28
C ALA A 33 -17.78 -5.06 23.56
N ALA A 34 -16.80 -4.21 23.26
CA ALA A 34 -15.39 -4.57 23.33
C ALA A 34 -14.55 -3.29 23.25
N LEU A 35 -14.07 -2.79 24.40
CA LEU A 35 -12.89 -1.93 24.43
C LEU A 35 -11.70 -2.80 24.00
N LYS A 36 -11.54 -2.94 22.68
CA LYS A 36 -10.46 -3.69 22.04
C LYS A 36 -9.14 -2.98 22.32
N VAL A 37 -8.08 -3.77 22.50
CA VAL A 37 -6.65 -3.40 22.54
C VAL A 37 -6.40 -2.10 21.78
N PRO A 38 -5.66 -1.10 22.33
CA PRO A 38 -5.37 0.13 21.60
C PRO A 38 -4.82 -0.24 20.24
N SER A 39 -5.50 0.21 19.19
CA SER A 39 -5.14 -0.06 17.81
C SER A 39 -3.64 0.19 17.62
N ASN A 40 -2.93 -0.66 16.87
CA ASN A 40 -1.51 -0.46 16.56
C ASN A 40 -1.22 0.97 16.06
N LEU A 41 -2.23 1.61 15.45
CA LEU A 41 -2.25 3.02 15.05
C LEU A 41 -1.93 4.02 16.17
N MET A 42 -2.20 3.72 17.45
CA MET A 42 -1.85 4.61 18.57
C MET A 42 -0.33 4.79 18.72
N TYR A 43 0.46 3.90 18.13
CA TYR A 43 1.91 3.98 18.11
C TYR A 43 2.47 4.66 16.86
N ALA A 44 1.64 5.08 15.91
CA ALA A 44 2.11 5.75 14.70
C ALA A 44 2.62 7.19 15.01
N ASP A 45 3.60 7.66 14.25
CA ASP A 45 4.07 9.07 14.30
C ASP A 45 3.28 10.00 13.39
N ILE A 46 2.40 9.44 12.58
CA ILE A 46 1.51 10.16 11.68
C ILE A 46 0.06 9.85 12.04
N ASP A 47 -0.79 10.86 12.03
CA ASP A 47 -2.21 10.70 12.30
C ASP A 47 -2.88 9.96 11.12
N PRO A 48 -3.39 8.73 11.31
CA PRO A 48 -4.00 7.96 10.24
C PRO A 48 -5.41 8.46 9.86
N PHE A 49 -5.92 9.50 10.52
CA PHE A 49 -7.24 10.10 10.29
C PHE A 49 -7.18 11.51 9.71
N VAL A 50 -6.03 11.93 9.19
CA VAL A 50 -5.88 13.17 8.41
C VAL A 50 -6.95 13.20 7.30
N GLN A 51 -7.72 14.29 7.27
CA GLN A 51 -8.67 14.57 6.19
C GLN A 51 -7.88 15.03 4.97
N VAL A 52 -8.15 14.40 3.82
CA VAL A 52 -7.37 14.62 2.59
C VAL A 52 -8.16 15.35 1.52
N GLU A 53 -9.48 15.45 1.67
CA GLU A 53 -10.45 15.91 0.67
C GLU A 53 -10.12 17.29 0.12
N ASP A 54 -9.82 18.23 1.00
CA ASP A 54 -9.65 19.65 0.67
C ASP A 54 -8.18 20.09 0.69
N LEU A 55 -7.23 19.15 0.75
CA LEU A 55 -5.81 19.50 0.76
C LEU A 55 -5.38 20.09 -0.58
N THR A 56 -4.70 21.23 -0.51
CA THR A 56 -4.02 21.81 -1.65
C THR A 56 -2.85 20.93 -2.09
N LYS A 57 -2.36 21.16 -3.31
CA LYS A 57 -1.16 20.48 -3.83
C LYS A 57 0.04 20.56 -2.87
N ASN A 58 0.29 21.73 -2.28
CA ASN A 58 1.43 21.92 -1.38
C ASN A 58 1.24 21.18 -0.05
N GLU A 59 -0.01 21.08 0.43
CA GLU A 59 -0.31 20.30 1.63
C GLU A 59 -0.20 18.80 1.37
N LEU A 60 -0.59 18.32 0.18
CA LEU A 60 -0.34 16.94 -0.24
C LEU A 60 1.16 16.63 -0.33
N ILE A 61 1.97 17.51 -0.90
CA ILE A 61 3.43 17.37 -0.94
C ILE A 61 3.99 17.27 0.50
N LEU A 62 3.56 18.16 1.38
CA LEU A 62 3.99 18.15 2.79
C LEU A 62 3.55 16.86 3.51
N LEU A 63 2.33 16.39 3.23
CA LEU A 63 1.82 15.14 3.79
C LEU A 63 2.65 13.94 3.32
N PHE A 64 2.96 13.84 2.02
CA PHE A 64 3.84 12.79 1.50
C PHE A 64 5.23 12.82 2.13
N SER A 65 5.80 14.00 2.35
CA SER A 65 7.09 14.12 3.04
C SER A 65 7.03 13.61 4.48
N LYS A 66 5.93 13.89 5.21
CA LYS A 66 5.70 13.32 6.55
C LYS A 66 5.51 11.81 6.51
N MET A 67 4.75 11.29 5.54
CA MET A 67 4.56 9.86 5.34
C MET A 67 5.90 9.16 5.07
N HIS A 68 6.74 9.74 4.21
CA HIS A 68 8.07 9.24 3.88
C HIS A 68 8.96 9.14 5.12
N HIS A 69 9.01 10.23 5.90
CA HIS A 69 9.78 10.24 7.14
C HIS A 69 9.27 9.17 8.13
N ALA A 70 7.95 9.05 8.31
CA ALA A 70 7.34 8.05 9.19
C ALA A 70 7.66 6.61 8.76
N ASP A 71 7.64 6.34 7.45
CA ASP A 71 7.93 5.05 6.82
C ASP A 71 9.39 4.62 7.00
N GLN A 72 10.33 5.55 6.81
CA GLN A 72 11.75 5.21 6.73
C GLN A 72 12.51 5.28 8.06
N GLN A 73 12.11 6.16 9.00
CA GLN A 73 12.91 6.46 10.21
C GLN A 73 13.21 5.22 11.08
N TYR A 74 12.27 4.30 11.23
CA TYR A 74 12.47 3.10 12.05
C TYR A 74 13.11 1.95 11.29
N ARG A 75 13.01 1.95 9.96
CA ARG A 75 13.76 1.01 9.13
C ARG A 75 15.26 1.31 9.23
N ASP A 76 15.62 2.59 9.16
CA ASP A 76 16.99 3.04 9.43
C ASP A 76 17.41 2.68 10.85
N SER A 77 16.56 2.93 11.85
CA SER A 77 16.85 2.61 13.25
C SER A 77 16.97 1.09 13.52
N LEU A 78 16.27 0.23 12.80
CA LEU A 78 16.41 -1.24 12.92
C LEU A 78 17.76 -1.72 12.37
N TYR A 79 18.30 -1.03 11.37
CA TYR A 79 19.56 -1.35 10.72
C TYR A 79 20.76 -0.73 11.46
N ASN A 80 20.67 0.54 11.82
CA ASN A 80 21.77 1.35 12.36
C ASN A 80 21.66 1.64 13.87
N GLY A 81 20.49 1.43 14.48
CA GLY A 81 20.21 1.76 15.86
C GLY A 81 20.68 0.70 16.86
N ARG A 82 20.47 1.00 18.14
CA ARG A 82 20.86 0.11 19.24
C ARG A 82 19.92 -1.08 19.35
N LYS A 83 20.49 -2.30 19.46
CA LYS A 83 19.74 -3.56 19.45
C LYS A 83 18.74 -3.71 20.61
N GLU A 84 19.01 -3.10 21.75
CA GLU A 84 18.06 -3.07 22.87
C GLU A 84 16.73 -2.38 22.54
N ASN A 85 16.69 -1.54 21.51
CA ASN A 85 15.50 -0.83 21.07
C ASN A 85 14.76 -1.52 19.90
N GLU A 86 15.23 -2.68 19.43
CA GLU A 86 14.70 -3.34 18.22
C GLU A 86 13.19 -3.60 18.30
N ALA A 87 12.69 -4.04 19.46
CA ALA A 87 11.26 -4.26 19.68
C ALA A 87 10.44 -2.95 19.60
N PHE A 88 10.99 -1.85 20.11
CA PHE A 88 10.36 -0.54 20.02
C PHE A 88 10.32 -0.05 18.56
N PHE A 89 11.45 -0.12 17.84
CA PHE A 89 11.52 0.27 16.43
C PHE A 89 10.61 -0.57 15.55
N SER A 90 10.56 -1.89 15.77
CA SER A 90 9.68 -2.80 15.03
C SER A 90 8.20 -2.42 15.23
N LYS A 91 7.81 -2.11 16.48
CA LYS A 91 6.44 -1.71 16.79
C LYS A 91 6.07 -0.38 16.15
N LYS A 92 6.98 0.60 16.15
CA LYS A 92 6.78 1.90 15.51
C LYS A 92 6.71 1.78 13.98
N MET A 93 7.60 1.00 13.38
CA MET A 93 7.58 0.70 11.94
C MET A 93 6.24 0.10 11.51
N GLN A 94 5.77 -0.94 12.19
CA GLN A 94 4.48 -1.57 11.87
C GLN A 94 3.29 -0.61 12.02
N ALA A 95 3.30 0.23 13.06
CA ALA A 95 2.26 1.23 13.25
C ALA A 95 2.26 2.29 12.14
N ASN A 96 3.45 2.74 11.71
CA ASN A 96 3.60 3.70 10.63
C ASN A 96 3.22 3.10 9.27
N ASP A 97 3.56 1.83 9.00
CA ASP A 97 3.15 1.12 7.78
C ASP A 97 1.62 1.11 7.65
N GLU A 98 0.90 0.70 8.70
CA GLU A 98 -0.57 0.65 8.70
C GLU A 98 -1.21 2.05 8.63
N ALA A 99 -0.63 3.05 9.32
CA ALA A 99 -1.12 4.42 9.28
C ALA A 99 -0.93 5.04 7.88
N ASN A 100 0.24 4.88 7.29
CA ASN A 100 0.54 5.37 5.94
C ASN A 100 -0.34 4.70 4.89
N LEU A 101 -0.57 3.38 4.98
CA LEU A 101 -1.44 2.67 4.05
C LEU A 101 -2.86 3.24 4.08
N LYS A 102 -3.39 3.50 5.28
CA LYS A 102 -4.71 4.12 5.43
C LYS A 102 -4.78 5.53 4.84
N ILE A 103 -3.77 6.35 5.08
CA ILE A 103 -3.68 7.70 4.50
C ILE A 103 -3.59 7.62 2.97
N LEU A 104 -2.76 6.71 2.44
CA LEU A 104 -2.58 6.51 1.00
C LEU A 104 -3.87 6.03 0.33
N ASP A 105 -4.59 5.07 0.93
CA ASP A 105 -5.88 4.60 0.43
C ASP A 105 -6.85 5.79 0.26
N ASN A 106 -6.90 6.71 1.24
CA ASN A 106 -7.72 7.92 1.16
C ASN A 106 -7.23 8.89 0.08
N ILE A 107 -5.91 9.13 -0.02
CA ILE A 107 -5.33 10.01 -1.05
C ILE A 107 -5.66 9.46 -2.44
N ILE A 108 -5.43 8.17 -2.69
CA ILE A 108 -5.71 7.54 -3.99
C ILE A 108 -7.20 7.60 -4.33
N GLN A 109 -8.08 7.38 -3.34
CA GLN A 109 -9.52 7.47 -3.55
C GLN A 109 -9.97 8.88 -3.97
N LYS A 110 -9.35 9.94 -3.43
CA LYS A 110 -9.76 11.34 -3.67
C LYS A 110 -9.02 12.01 -4.82
N HIS A 111 -7.70 11.82 -4.89
CA HIS A 111 -6.79 12.54 -5.76
C HIS A 111 -6.15 11.66 -6.84
N GLY A 112 -6.32 10.34 -6.76
CA GLY A 112 -5.62 9.38 -7.63
C GLY A 112 -4.18 9.12 -7.19
N TRP A 113 -3.41 8.45 -8.04
CA TRP A 113 -2.00 8.17 -7.77
C TRP A 113 -1.20 9.48 -7.69
N PRO A 114 -0.24 9.61 -6.75
CA PRO A 114 0.59 10.81 -6.66
C PRO A 114 1.60 10.86 -7.81
N TYR A 115 1.21 11.52 -8.89
CA TYR A 115 2.03 11.65 -10.09
C TYR A 115 3.27 12.47 -9.79
N LYS A 116 4.45 11.96 -10.17
CA LYS A 116 5.73 12.67 -9.95
C LYS A 116 5.78 14.01 -10.67
N SER A 117 5.08 14.17 -11.79
CA SER A 117 4.98 15.44 -12.50
C SER A 117 4.19 16.52 -11.73
N VAL A 118 3.32 16.12 -10.80
CA VAL A 118 2.44 17.01 -10.03
C VAL A 118 2.95 17.21 -8.60
N LEU A 119 3.31 16.10 -7.92
CA LEU A 119 3.67 16.07 -6.50
C LEU A 119 5.16 15.79 -6.24
N GLY A 120 5.95 15.55 -7.30
CA GLY A 120 7.37 15.27 -7.20
C GLY A 120 7.71 13.79 -7.01
N GLU A 121 8.97 13.44 -7.26
CA GLU A 121 9.47 12.05 -7.20
C GLU A 121 9.29 11.41 -5.82
N GLU A 122 9.52 12.16 -4.74
CA GLU A 122 9.37 11.68 -3.36
C GLU A 122 7.94 11.19 -3.09
N ALA A 123 6.91 11.88 -3.59
CA ALA A 123 5.52 11.49 -3.40
C ALA A 123 5.18 10.18 -4.13
N ALA A 124 5.57 10.08 -5.40
CA ALA A 124 5.38 8.86 -6.20
C ALA A 124 6.13 7.65 -5.59
N GLN A 125 7.37 7.88 -5.16
CA GLN A 125 8.18 6.85 -4.51
C GLN A 125 7.59 6.42 -3.17
N THR A 126 7.11 7.38 -2.37
CA THR A 126 6.50 7.09 -1.05
C THR A 126 5.23 6.28 -1.20
N ALA A 127 4.35 6.59 -2.16
CA ALA A 127 3.17 5.77 -2.41
C ALA A 127 3.52 4.32 -2.77
N TRP A 128 4.54 4.12 -3.61
CA TRP A 128 5.01 2.78 -3.90
C TRP A 128 5.60 2.08 -2.67
N LEU A 129 6.46 2.74 -1.88
CA LEU A 129 7.05 2.17 -0.66
C LEU A 129 5.98 1.70 0.32
N VAL A 130 4.97 2.53 0.56
CA VAL A 130 3.84 2.20 1.46
C VAL A 130 3.13 0.92 1.01
N ILE A 131 2.86 0.76 -0.29
CA ILE A 131 2.25 -0.46 -0.82
C ILE A 131 3.22 -1.65 -0.72
N TRP A 132 4.48 -1.45 -1.10
CA TRP A 132 5.53 -2.48 -1.09
C TRP A 132 5.85 -3.02 0.30
N HIS A 133 5.72 -2.20 1.33
CA HIS A 133 5.88 -2.62 2.72
C HIS A 133 4.80 -3.60 3.18
N HIS A 134 3.73 -3.74 2.40
CA HIS A 134 2.69 -4.76 2.56
C HIS A 134 2.82 -5.92 1.57
N ARG A 135 3.99 -6.12 0.93
CA ARG A 135 4.33 -7.34 0.18
C ARG A 135 4.12 -8.56 1.09
N GLY A 136 3.30 -9.51 0.66
CA GLY A 136 2.75 -10.56 1.51
C GLY A 136 1.23 -10.45 1.71
N LYS A 137 0.66 -9.25 1.59
CA LYS A 137 -0.80 -9.03 1.62
C LYS A 137 -1.34 -8.83 0.21
N ARG A 138 -1.74 -9.93 -0.45
CA ARG A 138 -2.25 -9.89 -1.84
C ARG A 138 -3.39 -8.89 -2.02
N SER A 139 -4.28 -8.77 -1.04
CA SER A 139 -5.40 -7.81 -1.05
C SER A 139 -4.94 -6.35 -1.11
N VAL A 140 -3.81 -6.00 -0.48
CA VAL A 140 -3.22 -4.66 -0.52
C VAL A 140 -2.60 -4.36 -1.89
N LEU A 141 -1.86 -5.32 -2.42
CA LEU A 141 -1.22 -5.17 -3.73
C LEU A 141 -2.28 -5.07 -4.84
N CYS A 142 -3.28 -5.96 -4.83
CA CYS A 142 -4.28 -6.02 -5.89
C CYS A 142 -5.19 -4.79 -5.92
N ARG A 143 -5.60 -4.21 -4.77
CA ARG A 143 -6.50 -3.05 -4.79
C ARG A 143 -5.88 -1.79 -5.38
N HIS A 144 -4.55 -1.72 -5.47
CA HIS A 144 -3.79 -0.63 -6.08
C HIS A 144 -3.21 -0.98 -7.45
N PHE A 145 -3.40 -2.21 -7.92
CA PHE A 145 -2.68 -2.74 -9.07
C PHE A 145 -2.96 -1.93 -10.34
N ASP A 146 -4.23 -1.73 -10.66
CA ASP A 146 -4.66 -1.02 -11.87
C ASP A 146 -4.21 0.45 -11.87
N VAL A 147 -4.22 1.11 -10.71
CA VAL A 147 -3.79 2.51 -10.61
C VAL A 147 -2.27 2.65 -10.74
N MET A 148 -1.50 1.68 -10.23
CA MET A 148 -0.05 1.62 -10.44
C MET A 148 0.30 1.28 -11.89
N GLU A 149 -0.43 0.35 -12.53
CA GLU A 149 -0.23 0.00 -13.94
C GLU A 149 -0.41 1.22 -14.83
N LYS A 150 -1.53 1.93 -14.64
CA LYS A 150 -1.80 3.18 -15.34
C LYS A 150 -0.71 4.23 -15.09
N ALA A 151 -0.25 4.38 -13.84
CA ALA A 151 0.81 5.33 -13.52
C ALA A 151 2.14 4.99 -14.22
N VAL A 152 2.46 3.71 -14.41
CA VAL A 152 3.62 3.30 -15.21
C VAL A 152 3.43 3.59 -16.69
N ASP A 153 2.25 3.29 -17.24
CA ASP A 153 1.93 3.56 -18.65
C ASP A 153 2.02 5.06 -19.00
N GLU A 154 1.67 5.92 -18.04
CA GLU A 154 1.79 7.38 -18.16
C GLU A 154 3.18 7.91 -17.80
N GLY A 155 4.11 7.02 -17.41
CA GLY A 155 5.48 7.37 -17.05
C GLY A 155 5.61 8.08 -15.69
N GLU A 156 4.56 8.05 -14.86
CA GLU A 156 4.44 8.69 -13.54
C GLU A 156 4.89 7.81 -12.37
N MET A 157 5.22 6.54 -12.67
CA MET A 157 5.79 5.57 -11.73
C MET A 157 6.92 4.78 -12.41
N SER A 158 7.87 4.26 -11.63
CA SER A 158 8.94 3.41 -12.14
C SER A 158 8.43 2.04 -12.61
N VAL A 159 8.83 1.64 -13.83
CA VAL A 159 8.56 0.31 -14.40
C VAL A 159 9.11 -0.79 -13.49
N SER A 160 10.32 -0.63 -12.94
CA SER A 160 10.94 -1.64 -12.09
C SER A 160 10.22 -1.79 -10.75
N ALA A 161 9.71 -0.68 -10.20
CA ALA A 161 8.94 -0.68 -8.96
C ALA A 161 7.62 -1.44 -9.14
N PHE A 162 6.94 -1.24 -10.27
CA PHE A 162 5.71 -1.98 -10.59
C PHE A 162 5.97 -3.46 -10.90
N GLN A 163 7.09 -3.78 -11.55
CA GLN A 163 7.46 -5.19 -11.76
C GLN A 163 7.64 -5.94 -10.44
N GLN A 164 8.20 -5.31 -9.40
CA GLN A 164 8.28 -5.93 -8.07
C GLN A 164 6.90 -6.25 -7.49
N ILE A 165 5.92 -5.36 -7.68
CA ILE A 165 4.53 -5.61 -7.27
C ILE A 165 3.94 -6.78 -8.06
N LYS A 166 4.13 -6.80 -9.38
CA LYS A 166 3.69 -7.90 -10.26
C LYS A 166 4.24 -9.24 -9.79
N ASP A 167 5.55 -9.32 -9.61
CA ASP A 167 6.23 -10.54 -9.15
C ASP A 167 5.71 -11.01 -7.79
N GLU A 168 5.38 -10.08 -6.89
CA GLU A 168 4.85 -10.42 -5.57
C GLU A 168 3.41 -10.91 -5.63
N VAL A 169 2.56 -10.27 -6.43
CA VAL A 169 1.19 -10.75 -6.68
C VAL A 169 1.24 -12.16 -7.27
N GLU A 170 2.12 -12.46 -8.22
CA GLU A 170 2.22 -13.79 -8.83
C GLU A 170 2.59 -14.90 -7.83
N LYS A 171 3.39 -14.58 -6.82
CA LYS A 171 3.80 -15.54 -5.77
C LYS A 171 2.69 -15.83 -4.77
N LEU A 172 1.83 -14.87 -4.49
CA LEU A 172 0.79 -15.00 -3.46
C LEU A 172 -0.44 -15.70 -4.03
N SER A 173 -0.91 -16.77 -3.37
CA SER A 173 -2.12 -17.48 -3.82
C SER A 173 -3.36 -16.57 -3.71
N PRO A 174 -4.32 -16.63 -4.65
CA PRO A 174 -5.62 -15.99 -4.51
C PRO A 174 -6.37 -16.39 -3.22
N ASP A 175 -6.10 -17.60 -2.73
CA ASP A 175 -6.74 -18.17 -1.54
C ASP A 175 -6.09 -17.69 -0.22
N GLN A 176 -5.02 -16.90 -0.28
CA GLN A 176 -4.49 -16.17 0.89
C GLN A 176 -5.41 -14.98 1.20
N ILE A 177 -6.62 -15.29 1.66
CA ILE A 177 -7.51 -14.34 2.32
C ILE A 177 -7.07 -14.27 3.77
N GLU A 178 -6.36 -13.19 4.14
CA GLU A 178 -6.15 -12.87 5.56
C GLU A 178 -7.50 -12.41 6.15
N TYR A 179 -7.93 -13.11 7.21
CA TYR A 179 -9.05 -12.73 8.09
C TYR A 179 -8.62 -11.67 9.11
#